data_AF-A0A920H1M9-F1
#
_entry.id   AF-A0A920H1M9-F1
#
_cell.length_a   1.000
_cell.length_b   1.000
_cell.length_c   1.000
_cell.angle_alpha   90.00
_cell.angle_beta   90.00
_cell.angle_gamma   90.00
#
_symmetry.space_group_name_H-M   'P 1'
#
loop_
_entity.id
_entity.type
_entity.pdbx_description
1 polymer ?
#
loop_
_entity_poly.entity_id
_entity_poly.type
_entity_poly.pdbx_seq_one_letter_code
_entity_poly.pdbx_strand_id
1 'polypeptide(L)'
;MSNEFTFKIGDEAVKTIIELRDQEPGDKQYALFLQIDGVHGNQFTYDLSFLDIEQTRSDDKRIDFGDLAVVIASKDIDKFDGASLDMSDDDQAPGLTMDNPNTPSPAMIGNPADLPELKGELAEKVQAVLENQINPAIASHGGAAQLIGVEGNDIYLRLGGGCQGCGMAQVTLTQGIEASLREAVPEIGNIIDATDHAAGENPYFASH
;
A
#
# COMPACT_ATOMS: atom_id res chain seq x y z
N MET A 1 13.51 -19.75 -6.60
CA MET A 1 14.48 -18.71 -6.99
C MET A 1 14.12 -17.52 -6.15
N SER A 2 14.97 -17.10 -5.20
CA SER A 2 14.68 -15.92 -4.39
C SER A 2 14.69 -14.71 -5.30
N ASN A 3 13.60 -13.95 -5.36
CA ASN A 3 13.56 -12.71 -6.13
C ASN A 3 14.55 -11.72 -5.48
N GLU A 4 15.36 -11.05 -6.28
CA GLU A 4 16.31 -10.05 -5.78
C GLU A 4 15.55 -8.76 -5.48
N PHE A 5 15.68 -8.26 -4.26
CA PHE A 5 15.08 -6.98 -3.86
C PHE A 5 15.48 -5.87 -4.83
N THR A 6 14.51 -5.09 -5.28
CA THR A 6 14.71 -3.99 -6.22
C THR A 6 14.13 -2.69 -5.66
N PHE A 7 14.86 -1.59 -5.76
CA PHE A 7 14.33 -0.24 -5.53
C PHE A 7 14.94 0.69 -6.57
N LYS A 8 14.19 1.64 -7.10
CA LYS A 8 14.65 2.51 -8.20
C LYS A 8 14.50 3.98 -7.84
N ILE A 9 15.38 4.81 -8.39
CA ILE A 9 15.24 6.27 -8.33
C ILE A 9 15.50 6.82 -9.74
N GLY A 10 14.64 7.71 -10.22
CA GLY A 10 14.86 8.43 -11.47
C GLY A 10 16.04 9.39 -11.41
N ASP A 11 16.72 9.58 -12.55
CA ASP A 11 17.94 10.41 -12.62
C ASP A 11 17.73 11.86 -12.15
N GLU A 12 16.56 12.45 -12.43
CA GLU A 12 16.23 13.79 -11.97
C GLU A 12 15.98 13.84 -10.46
N ALA A 13 15.30 12.83 -9.91
CA ALA A 13 15.09 12.70 -8.47
C ALA A 13 16.43 12.54 -7.74
N VAL A 14 17.38 11.73 -8.24
CA VAL A 14 18.73 11.61 -7.66
C VAL A 14 19.42 12.97 -7.56
N LYS A 15 19.39 13.77 -8.64
CA LYS A 15 20.01 15.11 -8.65
C LYS A 15 19.38 16.02 -7.60
N THR A 16 18.06 16.10 -7.57
CA THR A 16 17.33 16.94 -6.60
C THR A 16 17.61 16.51 -5.17
N ILE A 17 17.64 15.21 -4.88
CA ILE A 17 17.94 14.70 -3.53
C ILE A 17 19.38 15.04 -3.13
N ILE A 18 20.35 14.93 -4.03
CA ILE A 18 21.75 15.33 -3.75
C ILE A 18 21.83 16.83 -3.46
N GLU A 19 21.16 17.67 -4.25
CA GLU A 19 21.13 19.12 -4.02
C GLU A 19 20.51 19.49 -2.66
N LEU A 20 19.47 18.76 -2.23
CA LEU A 20 18.87 18.93 -0.91
C LEU A 20 19.80 18.45 0.21
N ARG A 21 20.43 17.28 0.02
CA ARG A 21 21.39 16.70 0.98
C ARG A 21 22.57 17.63 1.21
N ASP A 22 23.10 18.25 0.17
CA ASP A 22 24.28 19.11 0.26
C ASP A 22 23.98 20.45 0.96
N GLN A 23 22.71 20.75 1.23
CA GLN A 23 22.29 21.88 2.08
C GLN A 23 22.22 21.51 3.57
N GLU A 24 22.31 20.21 3.92
CA GLU A 24 22.31 19.78 5.31
C GLU A 24 23.55 20.34 6.04
N PRO A 25 23.37 20.90 7.24
CA PRO A 25 24.47 21.54 7.94
C PRO A 25 25.52 20.54 8.44
N GLY A 26 26.77 20.98 8.46
CA GLY A 26 27.91 20.25 9.05
C GLY A 26 28.71 19.44 8.05
N ASP A 27 29.76 18.78 8.53
CA ASP A 27 30.73 18.03 7.71
C ASP A 27 30.42 16.52 7.67
N LYS A 28 29.15 16.16 7.88
CA LYS A 28 28.70 14.76 7.96
C LYS A 28 28.39 14.21 6.58
N GLN A 29 28.45 12.90 6.46
CA GLN A 29 27.96 12.19 5.28
C GLN A 29 26.52 11.78 5.52
N TYR A 30 25.58 12.40 4.80
CA TYR A 30 24.17 12.10 4.91
C TYR A 30 23.72 11.11 3.83
N ALA A 31 22.82 10.20 4.21
CA ALA A 31 22.09 9.33 3.32
C ALA A 31 20.60 9.72 3.33
N LEU A 32 19.90 9.50 2.21
CA LEU A 32 18.44 9.56 2.22
C LEU A 32 17.91 8.37 3.01
N PHE A 33 17.22 8.63 4.11
CA PHE A 33 16.56 7.63 4.92
C PHE A 33 15.08 7.54 4.53
N LEU A 34 14.63 6.31 4.28
CA LEU A 34 13.27 5.98 3.87
C LEU A 34 12.64 5.08 4.94
N GLN A 35 11.45 5.46 5.39
CA GLN A 35 10.60 4.62 6.21
C GLN A 35 9.13 4.86 5.90
N ILE A 36 8.28 3.91 6.28
CA ILE A 36 6.84 4.10 6.26
C ILE A 36 6.43 4.68 7.62
N ASP A 37 5.79 5.85 7.59
CA ASP A 37 5.32 6.56 8.79
C ASP A 37 3.82 6.35 9.05
N GLY A 38 3.09 5.80 8.07
CA GLY A 38 1.66 5.53 8.19
C GLY A 38 1.04 4.93 6.94
N VAL A 39 -0.30 4.95 6.94
CA VAL A 39 -1.14 4.45 5.86
C VAL A 39 -2.29 5.43 5.67
N HIS A 40 -2.57 5.80 4.41
CA HIS A 40 -3.72 6.61 4.06
C HIS A 40 -4.50 5.93 2.93
N GLY A 41 -5.72 5.48 3.22
CA GLY A 41 -6.48 4.65 2.29
C GLY A 41 -5.76 3.33 1.99
N ASN A 42 -5.43 3.08 0.72
CA ASN A 42 -4.68 1.90 0.28
C ASN A 42 -3.21 2.19 -0.06
N GLN A 43 -2.66 3.32 0.39
CA GLN A 43 -1.27 3.71 0.12
C GLN A 43 -0.49 3.89 1.42
N PHE A 44 0.79 3.54 1.39
CA PHE A 44 1.70 3.93 2.45
C PHE A 44 1.92 5.43 2.42
N THR A 45 2.07 6.02 3.61
CA THR A 45 2.71 7.32 3.75
C THR A 45 4.17 7.10 4.11
N TYR A 46 5.04 8.00 3.63
CA TYR A 46 6.48 7.86 3.73
C TYR A 46 7.08 9.05 4.46
N ASP A 47 8.03 8.77 5.34
CA ASP A 47 8.95 9.77 5.86
C ASP A 47 10.28 9.67 5.10
N LEU A 48 10.65 10.78 4.47
CA LEU A 48 11.91 10.96 3.74
C LEU A 48 12.72 11.99 4.52
N SER A 49 13.87 11.57 5.04
CA SER A 49 14.74 12.42 5.85
C SER A 49 16.21 12.16 5.56
N PHE A 50 17.09 13.08 5.94
CA PHE A 50 18.53 12.84 5.86
C PHE A 50 19.07 12.31 7.18
N LEU A 51 19.68 11.13 7.13
CA LEU A 51 20.33 10.50 8.28
C LEU A 51 21.84 10.50 8.07
N ASP A 52 22.57 10.84 9.13
CA ASP A 52 24.01 10.64 9.19
C ASP A 52 24.35 9.15 9.00
N ILE A 53 25.21 8.84 8.04
CA ILE A 53 25.49 7.47 7.65
C ILE A 53 26.10 6.64 8.80
N GLU A 54 26.77 7.29 9.74
CA GLU A 54 27.31 6.63 10.94
C GLU A 54 26.21 6.18 11.93
N GLN A 55 25.00 6.73 11.81
CA GLN A 55 23.84 6.39 12.64
C GLN A 55 22.97 5.28 12.02
N THR A 56 23.34 4.79 10.82
CA THR A 56 22.63 3.67 10.18
C THR A 56 22.75 2.40 11.01
N ARG A 57 21.66 1.64 11.11
CA ARG A 57 21.69 0.37 11.84
C ARG A 57 22.21 -0.72 10.93
N SER A 58 22.81 -1.75 11.53
CA SER A 58 23.35 -2.89 10.77
C SER A 58 22.29 -3.73 10.06
N ASP A 59 21.03 -3.65 10.50
CA ASP A 59 19.88 -4.35 9.92
C ASP A 59 19.15 -3.51 8.85
N ASP A 60 19.47 -2.23 8.70
CA ASP A 60 18.90 -1.39 7.66
C ASP A 60 19.49 -1.76 6.29
N LYS A 61 18.72 -1.53 5.23
CA LYS A 61 19.17 -1.81 3.87
C LYS A 61 19.74 -0.56 3.22
N ARG A 62 21.03 -0.58 2.92
CA ARG A 62 21.70 0.45 2.14
C ARG A 62 21.73 0.10 0.65
N ILE A 63 21.46 1.10 -0.19
CA ILE A 63 21.51 1.03 -1.66
C ILE A 63 22.19 2.31 -2.15
N ASP A 64 23.16 2.19 -3.04
CA ASP A 64 23.91 3.33 -3.55
C ASP A 64 23.50 3.65 -5.01
N PHE A 65 23.11 4.90 -5.25
CA PHE A 65 22.75 5.47 -6.55
C PHE A 65 23.78 6.53 -6.93
N GLY A 66 24.96 6.07 -7.37
CA GLY A 66 26.11 6.97 -7.60
C GLY A 66 26.58 7.58 -6.29
N ASP A 67 26.53 8.91 -6.18
CA ASP A 67 26.93 9.65 -4.98
C ASP A 67 25.83 9.72 -3.91
N LEU A 68 24.62 9.23 -4.20
CA LEU A 68 23.52 9.19 -3.26
C LEU A 68 23.43 7.82 -2.57
N ALA A 69 23.68 7.79 -1.27
CA ALA A 69 23.33 6.64 -0.45
C ALA A 69 21.86 6.73 -0.01
N VAL A 70 21.14 5.63 -0.13
CA VAL A 70 19.75 5.46 0.31
C VAL A 70 19.72 4.36 1.36
N VAL A 71 19.02 4.60 2.46
CA VAL A 71 18.89 3.68 3.58
C VAL A 71 17.40 3.46 3.84
N ILE A 72 16.97 2.20 3.78
CA ILE A 72 15.59 1.80 4.07
C ILE A 72 15.57 1.15 5.45
N ALA A 73 14.67 1.62 6.31
CA ALA A 73 14.49 1.10 7.67
C ALA A 73 14.21 -0.41 7.64
N SER A 74 14.90 -1.16 8.49
CA SER A 74 14.85 -2.64 8.48
C SER A 74 13.43 -3.23 8.56
N LYS A 75 12.53 -2.58 9.32
CA LYS A 75 11.12 -2.96 9.49
C LYS A 75 10.27 -2.85 8.21
N ASP A 76 10.73 -2.09 7.22
CA ASP A 76 9.96 -1.74 6.03
C ASP A 76 10.58 -2.26 4.73
N ILE A 77 11.75 -2.90 4.78
CA ILE A 77 12.48 -3.36 3.58
C ILE A 77 11.54 -4.08 2.61
N ASP A 78 10.81 -5.10 3.04
CA ASP A 78 9.94 -5.88 2.14
C ASP A 78 8.82 -5.04 1.50
N LYS A 79 8.41 -3.94 2.13
CA LYS A 79 7.36 -3.05 1.64
C LYS A 79 7.86 -2.04 0.60
N PHE A 80 9.19 -1.93 0.43
CA PHE A 80 9.82 -1.10 -0.60
C PHE A 80 10.30 -1.93 -1.80
N ASP A 81 10.10 -3.25 -1.81
CA ASP A 81 10.54 -4.09 -2.92
C ASP A 81 9.73 -3.79 -4.19
N GLY A 82 10.42 -3.42 -5.26
CA GLY A 82 9.85 -2.95 -6.51
C GLY A 82 9.44 -1.48 -6.53
N ALA A 83 9.52 -0.75 -5.42
CA ALA A 83 9.15 0.67 -5.37
C ALA A 83 10.14 1.56 -6.15
N SER A 84 9.65 2.70 -6.65
CA SER A 84 10.45 3.74 -7.27
C SER A 84 10.16 5.13 -6.72
N LEU A 85 11.20 5.94 -6.67
CA LEU A 85 11.13 7.36 -6.31
C LEU A 85 11.49 8.21 -7.52
N ASP A 86 10.58 9.06 -7.94
CA ASP A 86 10.72 9.86 -9.16
C ASP A 86 10.29 11.31 -8.92
N MET A 87 10.53 12.18 -9.91
CA MET A 87 9.95 13.53 -9.90
C MET A 87 8.50 13.44 -10.35
N SER A 88 7.65 14.26 -9.75
CA SER A 88 6.26 14.42 -10.19
C SER A 88 6.21 14.97 -11.62
N ASP A 89 5.43 14.32 -12.49
CA ASP A 89 5.09 14.81 -13.82
C ASP A 89 4.00 15.91 -13.79
N ASP A 90 3.45 16.24 -12.62
CA ASP A 90 2.44 17.29 -12.45
C ASP A 90 3.09 18.66 -12.22
N ASP A 91 3.04 19.52 -13.24
CA ASP A 91 3.52 20.90 -13.20
C ASP A 91 2.88 21.74 -12.07
N GLN A 92 1.68 21.39 -11.59
CA GLN A 92 0.99 22.09 -10.50
C GLN A 92 1.34 21.54 -9.11
N ALA A 93 1.92 20.35 -9.05
CA ALA A 93 2.37 19.70 -7.83
C ALA A 93 3.81 19.17 -7.99
N PRO A 94 4.80 20.08 -8.15
CA PRO A 94 6.19 19.68 -8.29
C PRO A 94 6.69 19.08 -6.97
N GLY A 95 7.49 18.02 -7.06
CA GLY A 95 8.05 17.34 -5.90
C GLY A 95 8.51 15.93 -6.22
N LEU A 96 8.97 15.25 -5.18
CA LEU A 96 9.26 13.81 -5.24
C LEU A 96 7.95 13.03 -5.11
N THR A 97 7.78 12.00 -5.92
CA THR A 97 6.67 11.05 -5.86
C THR A 97 7.20 9.63 -5.66
N MET A 98 6.46 8.83 -4.91
CA MET A 98 6.77 7.42 -4.67
C MET A 98 5.73 6.55 -5.37
N ASP A 99 6.17 5.75 -6.35
CA ASP A 99 5.37 4.67 -6.91
C ASP A 99 5.77 3.38 -6.18
N ASN A 100 4.81 2.76 -5.49
CA ASN A 100 5.06 1.54 -4.76
C ASN A 100 4.07 0.48 -5.21
N PRO A 101 4.52 -0.61 -5.86
CA PRO A 101 3.65 -1.70 -6.26
C PRO A 101 3.14 -2.50 -5.05
N ASN A 102 3.75 -2.32 -3.87
CA ASN A 102 3.26 -2.89 -2.63
C ASN A 102 2.19 -1.98 -2.04
N THR A 103 1.09 -2.58 -1.62
CA THR A 103 0.05 -1.90 -0.85
C THR A 103 0.22 -2.23 0.63
N PRO A 104 -0.20 -1.34 1.56
CA PRO A 104 -0.43 -1.62 2.98
C PRO A 104 -1.52 -2.67 3.22
N SER A 105 -1.85 -3.47 2.19
CA SER A 105 -2.57 -4.71 2.38
C SER A 105 -1.95 -5.40 3.58
N PRO A 106 -2.77 -5.85 4.54
CA PRO A 106 -2.26 -6.33 5.79
C PRO A 106 -1.31 -7.49 5.47
N ALA A 107 -0.37 -7.76 6.35
CA ALA A 107 0.44 -8.98 6.32
C ALA A 107 -0.40 -10.28 6.47
N MET A 108 -1.67 -10.30 6.05
CA MET A 108 -2.69 -11.32 6.29
C MET A 108 -3.11 -12.11 5.06
N ILE A 109 -2.34 -12.12 3.98
CA ILE A 109 -2.46 -13.19 2.99
C ILE A 109 -1.10 -13.87 2.82
N GLY A 110 -0.72 -14.59 3.88
CA GLY A 110 0.15 -15.76 3.81
C GLY A 110 -0.58 -17.03 4.28
N ASN A 111 -1.55 -16.89 5.18
CA ASN A 111 -2.33 -17.99 5.73
C ASN A 111 -3.73 -17.52 6.17
N PRO A 112 -4.82 -18.13 5.68
CA PRO A 112 -6.19 -17.81 6.13
C PRO A 112 -6.42 -17.93 7.65
N ALA A 113 -5.54 -18.63 8.36
CA ALA A 113 -5.59 -18.78 9.82
C ALA A 113 -5.12 -17.52 10.60
N ASP A 114 -4.44 -16.59 9.95
CA ASP A 114 -3.90 -15.37 10.58
C ASP A 114 -4.85 -14.15 10.43
N LEU A 115 -6.03 -14.35 9.83
CA LEU A 115 -7.05 -13.31 9.73
C LEU A 115 -7.71 -13.06 11.09
N PRO A 116 -7.98 -11.79 11.48
CA PRO A 116 -8.67 -11.46 12.71
C PRO A 116 -10.06 -12.09 12.73
N GLU A 117 -10.50 -12.48 13.92
CA GLU A 117 -11.77 -13.16 14.08
C GLU A 117 -12.93 -12.29 13.60
N LEU A 118 -13.82 -12.85 12.79
CA LEU A 118 -15.08 -12.22 12.37
C LEU A 118 -16.12 -12.28 13.51
N LYS A 119 -15.82 -11.66 14.65
CA LYS A 119 -16.68 -11.67 15.84
C LYS A 119 -16.97 -10.25 16.30
N GLY A 120 -18.19 -10.06 16.82
CA GLY A 120 -18.62 -8.80 17.44
C GLY A 120 -19.59 -7.99 16.57
N GLU A 121 -20.23 -7.00 17.20
CA GLU A 121 -21.33 -6.24 16.60
C GLU A 121 -20.92 -5.52 15.31
N LEU A 122 -19.69 -5.02 15.21
CA LEU A 122 -19.19 -4.37 14.00
C LEU A 122 -19.11 -5.35 12.82
N ALA A 123 -18.54 -6.54 13.05
CA ALA A 123 -18.43 -7.56 12.02
C ALA A 123 -19.82 -8.00 11.50
N GLU A 124 -20.79 -8.16 12.41
CA GLU A 124 -22.17 -8.52 12.07
C GLU A 124 -22.87 -7.42 11.25
N LYS A 125 -22.73 -6.16 11.66
CA LYS A 125 -23.29 -5.02 10.91
C LYS A 125 -22.69 -4.92 9.51
N VAL A 126 -21.37 -5.03 9.39
CA VAL A 126 -20.67 -4.96 8.11
C VAL A 126 -21.06 -6.11 7.20
N GLN A 127 -21.10 -7.35 7.71
CA GLN A 127 -21.58 -8.50 6.95
C GLN A 127 -23.02 -8.29 6.46
N ALA A 128 -23.91 -7.81 7.32
CA ALA A 128 -25.30 -7.55 6.93
C ALA A 128 -25.41 -6.51 5.81
N VAL A 129 -24.59 -5.45 5.83
CA VAL A 129 -24.57 -4.45 4.75
C VAL A 129 -24.00 -5.03 3.46
N LEU A 130 -22.91 -5.81 3.56
CA LEU A 130 -22.32 -6.48 2.41
C LEU A 130 -23.33 -7.42 1.72
N GLU A 131 -24.03 -8.25 2.49
CA GLU A 131 -24.97 -9.24 1.97
C GLU A 131 -26.27 -8.62 1.43
N ASN A 132 -26.83 -7.64 2.13
CA ASN A 132 -28.17 -7.15 1.83
C ASN A 132 -28.20 -5.91 0.93
N GLN A 133 -27.08 -5.20 0.79
CA GLN A 133 -27.03 -3.93 0.05
C GLN A 133 -25.94 -3.93 -1.02
N ILE A 134 -24.69 -4.17 -0.62
CA ILE A 134 -23.53 -3.96 -1.51
C ILE A 134 -23.41 -5.07 -2.55
N ASN A 135 -23.35 -6.34 -2.14
CA ASN A 135 -23.21 -7.47 -3.06
C ASN A 135 -24.36 -7.53 -4.10
N PRO A 136 -25.64 -7.31 -3.73
CA PRO A 136 -26.71 -7.18 -4.71
C PRO A 136 -26.49 -6.07 -5.74
N ALA A 137 -25.96 -4.92 -5.33
CA ALA A 137 -25.72 -3.79 -6.21
C ALA A 137 -24.56 -4.04 -7.20
N ILE A 138 -23.47 -4.63 -6.73
CA ILE A 138 -22.27 -4.88 -7.57
C ILE A 138 -22.34 -6.19 -8.37
N ALA A 139 -23.24 -7.11 -8.02
CA ALA A 139 -23.41 -8.39 -8.73
C ALA A 139 -23.73 -8.21 -10.22
N SER A 140 -24.47 -7.16 -10.60
CA SER A 140 -24.78 -6.86 -12.01
C SER A 140 -23.55 -6.50 -12.84
N HIS A 141 -22.46 -6.09 -12.17
CA HIS A 141 -21.15 -5.83 -12.76
C HIS A 141 -20.19 -7.02 -12.57
N GLY A 142 -20.69 -8.17 -12.12
CA GLY A 142 -19.90 -9.35 -11.80
C GLY A 142 -19.04 -9.20 -10.56
N GLY A 143 -19.30 -8.20 -9.72
CA GLY A 143 -18.53 -7.90 -8.53
C GLY A 143 -18.97 -8.67 -7.28
N ALA A 144 -18.06 -8.81 -6.33
CA ALA A 144 -18.35 -9.30 -4.98
C ALA A 144 -17.39 -8.68 -3.95
N ALA A 145 -17.84 -8.54 -2.71
CA ALA A 145 -17.05 -8.10 -1.57
C ALA A 145 -17.34 -8.99 -0.36
N GLN A 146 -16.28 -9.37 0.35
CA GLN A 146 -16.31 -10.24 1.52
C GLN A 146 -15.55 -9.58 2.67
N LEU A 147 -16.15 -9.54 3.86
CA LEU A 147 -15.43 -9.21 5.09
C LEU A 147 -14.54 -10.39 5.47
N ILE A 148 -13.24 -10.15 5.59
CA ILE A 148 -12.25 -11.17 5.95
C ILE A 148 -11.59 -10.93 7.30
N GLY A 149 -11.81 -9.78 7.93
CA GLY A 149 -11.31 -9.51 9.28
C GLY A 149 -11.82 -8.21 9.87
N VAL A 150 -11.77 -8.10 11.20
CA VAL A 150 -12.04 -6.87 11.96
C VAL A 150 -11.00 -6.70 13.06
N GLU A 151 -10.36 -5.54 13.12
CA GLU A 151 -9.42 -5.17 14.20
C GLU A 151 -9.82 -3.82 14.80
N GLY A 152 -10.35 -3.85 16.03
CA GLY A 152 -10.96 -2.65 16.62
C GLY A 152 -12.13 -2.16 15.79
N ASN A 153 -11.99 -0.98 15.17
CA ASN A 153 -12.97 -0.43 14.24
C ASN A 153 -12.56 -0.60 12.77
N ASP A 154 -11.37 -1.12 12.51
CA ASP A 154 -10.85 -1.29 11.15
C ASP A 154 -11.35 -2.62 10.57
N ILE A 155 -11.68 -2.62 9.29
CA ILE A 155 -12.21 -3.79 8.59
C ILE A 155 -11.36 -4.14 7.39
N TYR A 156 -11.27 -5.43 7.12
CA TYR A 156 -10.52 -5.98 6.00
C TYR A 156 -11.48 -6.62 5.02
N LEU A 157 -11.47 -6.15 3.77
CA LEU A 157 -12.31 -6.67 2.71
C LEU A 157 -11.48 -7.45 1.70
N ARG A 158 -12.07 -8.50 1.16
CA ARG A 158 -11.61 -9.17 -0.06
C ARG A 158 -12.66 -8.96 -1.14
N LEU A 159 -12.23 -8.37 -2.24
CA LEU A 159 -12.99 -8.12 -3.44
C LEU A 159 -12.82 -9.30 -4.41
N GLY A 160 -13.87 -9.59 -5.17
CA GLY A 160 -13.93 -10.73 -6.09
C GLY A 160 -14.60 -10.35 -7.41
N GLY A 161 -14.38 -11.19 -8.42
CA GLY A 161 -14.99 -11.05 -9.74
C GLY A 161 -14.56 -9.76 -10.44
N GLY A 162 -15.51 -8.97 -10.95
CA GLY A 162 -15.24 -7.69 -11.61
C GLY A 162 -14.55 -6.67 -10.71
N CYS A 163 -14.65 -6.82 -9.39
CA CYS A 163 -13.96 -5.97 -8.41
C CYS A 163 -12.49 -6.36 -8.20
N GLN A 164 -12.10 -7.57 -8.63
CA GLN A 164 -10.75 -8.07 -8.47
C GLN A 164 -9.82 -7.61 -9.61
N GLY A 165 -10.35 -7.29 -10.80
CA GLY A 165 -9.59 -6.95 -12.03
C GLY A 165 -9.46 -5.45 -12.40
N CYS A 166 -8.58 -5.18 -13.38
CA CYS A 166 -7.94 -3.93 -13.84
C CYS A 166 -8.56 -2.53 -13.52
N GLY A 167 -7.65 -1.58 -13.23
CA GLY A 167 -7.72 -0.58 -12.16
C GLY A 167 -8.57 0.68 -12.32
N MET A 168 -9.27 0.93 -13.43
CA MET A 168 -10.11 2.14 -13.53
C MET A 168 -11.54 1.95 -13.03
N ALA A 169 -12.19 0.83 -13.35
CA ALA A 169 -13.52 0.52 -12.82
C ALA A 169 -13.46 0.17 -11.33
N GLN A 170 -12.31 -0.35 -10.89
CA GLN A 170 -12.05 -0.78 -9.52
C GLN A 170 -12.03 0.38 -8.54
N VAL A 171 -11.30 1.47 -8.81
CA VAL A 171 -11.21 2.61 -7.89
C VAL A 171 -12.60 3.19 -7.60
N THR A 172 -13.41 3.45 -8.63
CA THR A 172 -14.76 3.98 -8.43
C THR A 172 -15.67 3.00 -7.70
N LEU A 173 -15.53 1.70 -7.96
CA LEU A 173 -16.33 0.68 -7.32
C LEU A 173 -15.95 0.48 -5.84
N THR A 174 -14.65 0.44 -5.52
CA THR A 174 -14.15 0.40 -4.15
C THR A 174 -14.58 1.65 -3.38
N GLN A 175 -14.47 2.84 -3.97
CA GLN A 175 -15.00 4.08 -3.36
C GLN A 175 -16.51 4.00 -3.09
N GLY A 176 -17.28 3.40 -4.00
CA GLY A 176 -18.71 3.18 -3.81
C GLY A 176 -19.02 2.23 -2.65
N ILE A 177 -18.27 1.12 -2.55
CA ILE A 177 -18.36 0.16 -1.43
C ILE A 177 -18.06 0.85 -0.10
N GLU A 178 -16.96 1.60 -0.03
CA GLU A 178 -16.56 2.35 1.15
C GLU A 178 -17.62 3.37 1.57
N ALA A 179 -18.15 4.15 0.62
CA ALA A 179 -19.19 5.14 0.90
C ALA A 179 -20.45 4.48 1.49
N SER A 180 -20.93 3.39 0.88
CA SER A 180 -22.10 2.65 1.37
C SER A 180 -21.86 2.03 2.75
N LEU A 181 -20.67 1.49 3.01
CA LEU A 181 -20.33 0.94 4.33
C LEU A 181 -20.31 2.02 5.40
N ARG A 182 -19.70 3.17 5.13
CA ARG A 182 -19.64 4.29 6.08
C ARG A 182 -21.01 4.93 6.32
N GLU A 183 -21.87 4.96 5.31
CA GLU A 183 -23.25 5.43 5.46
C GLU A 183 -24.07 4.51 6.38
N ALA A 184 -23.95 3.19 6.17
CA ALA A 184 -24.71 2.21 6.93
C ALA A 184 -24.13 1.91 8.32
N VAL A 185 -22.82 2.05 8.49
CA VAL A 185 -22.08 1.72 9.73
C VAL A 185 -21.06 2.85 10.02
N PRO A 186 -21.51 3.96 10.63
CA PRO A 186 -20.68 5.16 10.84
C PRO A 186 -19.49 4.94 11.77
N GLU A 187 -19.49 3.89 12.59
CA GLU A 187 -18.40 3.56 13.51
C GLU A 187 -17.19 2.88 12.85
N ILE A 188 -17.26 2.55 11.55
CA ILE A 188 -16.12 1.97 10.81
C ILE A 188 -14.93 2.93 10.81
N GLY A 189 -13.78 2.42 11.21
CA GLY A 189 -12.46 3.04 11.10
C GLY A 189 -11.93 2.96 9.66
N ASN A 190 -10.76 2.36 9.49
CA ASN A 190 -10.17 2.12 8.18
C ASN A 190 -10.88 0.96 7.46
N ILE A 191 -11.02 1.07 6.14
CA ILE A 191 -11.49 -0.02 5.26
C ILE A 191 -10.29 -0.40 4.41
N ILE A 192 -9.78 -1.61 4.63
CA ILE A 192 -8.55 -2.09 4.01
C ILE A 192 -8.90 -3.12 2.95
N ASP A 193 -8.45 -2.87 1.71
CA ASP A 193 -8.52 -3.85 0.64
C ASP A 193 -7.37 -4.85 0.76
N ALA A 194 -7.74 -6.11 1.04
CA ALA A 194 -6.84 -7.25 1.16
C ALA A 194 -6.98 -8.20 -0.04
N THR A 195 -7.36 -7.70 -1.20
CA THR A 195 -7.52 -8.50 -2.41
C THR A 195 -6.18 -8.68 -3.12
N ASP A 196 -5.90 -9.91 -3.57
CA ASP A 196 -4.86 -10.14 -4.56
C ASP A 196 -5.41 -9.77 -5.95
N HIS A 197 -5.16 -8.53 -6.34
CA HIS A 197 -5.59 -7.98 -7.63
C HIS A 197 -4.78 -8.52 -8.80
N ALA A 198 -3.52 -8.89 -8.58
CA ALA A 198 -2.65 -9.48 -9.61
C ALA A 198 -3.14 -10.88 -10.01
N ALA A 199 -3.69 -11.65 -9.08
CA ALA A 199 -4.32 -12.94 -9.39
C ALA A 199 -5.58 -12.83 -10.27
N GLY A 200 -6.19 -11.66 -10.37
CA GLY A 200 -7.38 -11.40 -11.20
C GLY A 200 -7.09 -11.22 -12.70
N GLU A 201 -5.83 -11.05 -13.12
CA GLU A 201 -5.46 -10.77 -14.51
C GLU A 201 -5.41 -12.02 -15.43
N ASN A 202 -5.69 -13.22 -14.92
CA ASN A 202 -5.63 -14.44 -15.74
C ASN A 202 -6.89 -15.33 -15.66
N PRO A 203 -7.98 -14.97 -16.36
CA PRO A 203 -9.19 -15.79 -16.43
C PRO A 203 -9.07 -17.06 -17.29
N TYR A 204 -7.88 -17.42 -17.81
CA TYR A 204 -7.73 -18.52 -18.78
C TYR A 204 -7.08 -19.82 -18.29
N PHE A 205 -6.72 -19.95 -17.00
CA PHE A 205 -6.17 -21.22 -16.48
C PHE A 205 -6.79 -21.68 -15.15
N ALA A 206 -8.07 -22.05 -15.19
CA ALA A 206 -8.64 -23.00 -14.24
C ALA A 206 -9.81 -23.76 -14.89
N SER A 207 -9.50 -24.60 -15.88
CA SER A 207 -10.41 -25.69 -16.25
C SER A 207 -10.20 -26.85 -15.26
N HIS A 208 -11.26 -27.24 -14.56
CA HIS A 208 -11.53 -28.62 -14.18
C HIS A 208 -12.97 -28.94 -14.55
#